data_AF-A0A967LZ34-F1
#
_entry.id   AF-A0A967LZ34-F1
#
_cell.length_a   1.000
_cell.length_b   1.000
_cell.length_c   1.000
_cell.angle_alpha   90.00
_cell.angle_beta   90.00
_cell.angle_gamma   90.00
#
_symmetry.space_group_name_H-M   'P 1'
#
loop_
_entity.id
_entity.type
_entity.pdbx_description
1 polymer ?
#
loop_
_entity_poly.entity_id
_entity_poly.type
_entity_poly.pdbx_seq_one_letter_code
_entity_poly.pdbx_strand_id
1 'polypeptide(L)'
;PLWDSYFKPMKSDVADMKNVNGRKAGAITAAIFLKQFVPEGVPWAHLDIAGCAWEEKGKPLVPKGATGMGVHLLTRLLQSWTPLTEKSK
;
A
#
# COMPACT_ATOMS: atom_id res chain seq x y z
N PRO A 1 9.02 3.64 -1.11
CA PRO A 1 9.81 3.82 0.13
C PRO A 1 9.01 4.69 1.12
N LEU A 2 9.05 4.38 2.42
CA LEU A 2 8.25 5.08 3.46
C LEU A 2 9.10 6.07 4.29
N TRP A 3 9.95 6.85 3.61
CA TRP A 3 10.82 7.83 4.27
C TRP A 3 10.05 9.07 4.70
N ASP A 4 10.42 9.64 5.85
CA ASP A 4 9.72 10.80 6.44
C ASP A 4 9.85 12.08 5.58
N SER A 5 10.86 12.16 4.70
CA SER A 5 11.02 13.25 3.74
C SER A 5 9.82 13.40 2.79
N TYR A 6 9.08 12.31 2.53
CA TYR A 6 7.87 12.34 1.71
C TYR A 6 6.65 12.94 2.43
N PHE A 7 6.68 13.05 3.76
CA PHE A 7 5.59 13.67 4.53
C PHE A 7 5.70 15.21 4.55
N LYS A 8 6.92 15.76 4.49
CA LYS A 8 7.14 17.23 4.52
C LYS A 8 6.22 18.04 3.58
N PRO A 9 6.03 17.66 2.29
CA PRO A 9 5.17 18.43 1.39
C PRO A 9 3.67 18.19 1.61
N MET A 10 3.28 17.27 2.51
CA MET A 10 1.88 16.99 2.86
C MET A 10 1.35 17.87 3.99
N LYS A 11 2.17 18.76 4.57
CA LYS A 11 1.71 19.69 5.61
C LYS A 11 0.60 20.61 5.08
N SER A 12 -0.44 20.79 5.89
CA SER A 12 -1.56 21.69 5.61
C SER A 12 -1.47 22.95 6.44
N ASP A 13 -2.00 24.05 5.91
CA ASP A 13 -2.04 25.34 6.58
C ASP A 13 -3.26 25.46 7.52
N VAL A 14 -4.19 24.51 7.44
CA VAL A 14 -5.47 24.52 8.17
C VAL A 14 -5.73 23.23 8.96
N ALA A 15 -5.26 22.09 8.45
CA ALA A 15 -5.50 20.77 9.03
C ALA A 15 -4.17 20.08 9.38
N ASP A 16 -4.23 18.85 9.91
CA ASP A 16 -3.02 18.09 10.26
C ASP A 16 -2.18 17.74 9.02
N MET A 17 -2.84 17.44 7.89
CA MET A 17 -2.18 17.13 6.62
C MET A 17 -3.11 17.28 5.40
N LYS A 18 -2.53 17.32 4.20
CA LYS A 18 -3.21 17.29 2.89
C LYS A 18 -3.27 15.85 2.38
N ASN A 19 -4.35 15.47 1.69
CA ASN A 19 -4.51 14.14 1.09
C ASN A 19 -3.86 14.01 -0.30
N VAL A 20 -3.48 15.12 -0.93
CA VAL A 20 -2.85 15.17 -2.25
C VAL A 20 -1.67 16.12 -2.21
N ASN A 21 -0.57 15.73 -2.85
CA ASN A 21 0.60 16.58 -3.03
C ASN A 21 1.19 16.43 -4.44
N GLY A 22 0.83 17.36 -5.32
CA GLY A 22 1.37 17.46 -6.68
C GLY A 22 1.23 16.18 -7.52
N ARG A 23 1.92 16.14 -8.67
CA ARG A 23 1.87 15.01 -9.62
C ARG A 23 2.94 13.94 -9.39
N LYS A 24 4.06 14.30 -8.76
CA LYS A 24 5.21 13.39 -8.61
C LYS A 24 5.00 12.47 -7.41
N ALA A 25 5.40 11.21 -7.55
CA ALA A 25 5.43 10.22 -6.47
C ALA A 25 4.06 9.93 -5.80
N GLY A 26 2.96 9.98 -6.55
CA GLY A 26 1.59 9.80 -6.03
C GLY A 26 1.36 8.52 -5.21
N ALA A 27 1.87 7.38 -5.68
CA ALA A 27 1.76 6.12 -4.92
C ALA A 27 2.51 6.17 -3.58
N ILE A 28 3.65 6.87 -3.54
CA ILE A 28 4.46 7.00 -2.31
C ILE A 28 3.76 7.94 -1.33
N THR A 29 3.26 9.09 -1.79
CA THR A 29 2.57 10.05 -0.91
C THR A 29 1.25 9.50 -0.40
N ALA A 30 0.53 8.71 -1.20
CA ALA A 30 -0.65 7.97 -0.74
C ALA A 30 -0.30 6.95 0.36
N ALA A 31 0.78 6.16 0.18
CA ALA A 31 1.23 5.23 1.21
C ALA A 31 1.66 5.94 2.51
N ILE A 32 2.32 7.10 2.40
CA ILE A 32 2.72 7.93 3.54
C ILE A 32 1.50 8.50 4.27
N PHE A 33 0.46 8.91 3.53
CA PHE A 33 -0.82 9.33 4.11
C PHE A 33 -1.42 8.21 4.96
N LEU A 34 -1.52 6.99 4.40
CA LEU A 34 -2.06 5.83 5.13
C LEU A 34 -1.24 5.48 6.37
N LYS A 35 0.10 5.58 6.31
CA LYS A 35 1.00 5.33 7.45
C LYS A 35 0.65 6.18 8.67
N GLN A 36 0.12 7.40 8.50
CA GLN A 36 -0.22 8.28 9.64
C GLN A 36 -1.35 7.74 10.51
N PHE A 37 -2.13 6.78 10.00
CA PHE A 37 -3.24 6.15 10.71
C PHE A 37 -2.87 4.78 11.30
N VAL A 38 -1.64 4.32 11.11
CA VAL A 38 -1.15 3.05 11.67
C VAL A 38 -0.61 3.32 13.07
N PRO A 39 -1.16 2.69 14.13
CA PRO A 39 -0.64 2.86 15.47
C PRO A 39 0.81 2.38 15.59
N GLU A 40 1.55 2.98 16.52
CA GLU A 40 2.91 2.55 16.82
C GLU A 40 2.96 1.08 17.24
N GLY A 41 3.98 0.36 16.78
CA GLY A 41 4.17 -1.06 17.08
C GLY A 41 3.31 -2.03 16.27
N VAL A 42 2.37 -1.55 15.43
CA VAL A 42 1.56 -2.42 14.56
C VAL A 42 2.33 -2.74 13.26
N PRO A 43 2.67 -4.02 13.00
CA PRO A 43 3.26 -4.42 11.72
C PRO A 43 2.26 -4.18 10.59
N TRP A 44 2.68 -3.43 9.56
CA TRP A 44 1.79 -2.99 8.49
C TRP A 44 2.47 -3.02 7.12
N ALA A 45 1.68 -3.37 6.11
CA ALA A 45 2.04 -3.30 4.71
C ALA A 45 0.87 -2.73 3.89
N HIS A 46 1.19 -1.92 2.88
CA HIS A 46 0.25 -1.44 1.88
C HIS A 46 0.65 -1.96 0.50
N LEU A 47 -0.33 -2.52 -0.20
CA LEU A 47 -0.19 -2.99 -1.57
C LEU A 47 -1.03 -2.08 -2.49
N ASP A 48 -0.36 -1.23 -3.27
CA ASP A 48 -1.00 -0.47 -4.34
C ASP A 48 -1.09 -1.35 -5.59
N ILE A 49 -2.31 -1.81 -5.91
CA ILE A 49 -2.57 -2.73 -7.01
C ILE A 49 -3.26 -2.06 -8.21
N ALA A 50 -3.44 -0.74 -8.19
CA ALA A 50 -4.23 -0.04 -9.22
C ALA A 50 -3.71 -0.32 -10.64
N GLY A 51 -2.38 -0.32 -10.83
CA GLY A 51 -1.75 -0.58 -12.13
C GLY A 51 -1.84 -2.04 -12.62
N CYS A 52 -2.27 -2.98 -11.78
CA CYS A 52 -2.35 -4.41 -12.13
C CYS A 52 -3.75 -5.00 -11.93
N ALA A 53 -4.72 -4.21 -11.48
CA ALA A 53 -6.08 -4.68 -11.19
C ALA A 53 -6.89 -5.04 -12.44
N TRP A 54 -6.50 -4.51 -13.61
CA TRP A 54 -7.22 -4.67 -14.86
C TRP A 54 -6.30 -5.02 -16.03
N GLU A 55 -6.73 -5.95 -16.88
CA GLU A 55 -6.01 -6.37 -18.08
C GLU A 55 -6.89 -6.17 -19.33
N GLU A 56 -6.43 -5.33 -20.26
CA GLU A 56 -7.24 -4.90 -21.40
C GLU A 56 -7.36 -5.96 -22.51
N LYS A 57 -6.34 -6.80 -22.67
CA LYS A 57 -6.24 -7.75 -23.79
C LYS A 57 -6.37 -9.21 -23.37
N GLY A 58 -6.20 -9.49 -22.08
CA GLY A 58 -5.96 -10.83 -21.57
C GLY A 58 -4.51 -11.30 -21.79
N LYS A 59 -4.10 -12.27 -20.98
CA LYS A 59 -2.81 -12.98 -20.98
C LYS A 59 -3.11 -14.49 -20.85
N PRO A 60 -2.14 -15.40 -21.11
CA PRO A 60 -2.39 -16.85 -21.03
C PRO A 60 -3.03 -17.35 -19.73
N LEU A 61 -2.74 -16.69 -18.60
CA LEU A 61 -3.24 -17.05 -17.27
C LEU A 61 -4.14 -15.99 -16.64
N VAL A 62 -4.46 -14.90 -17.36
CA VAL A 62 -5.27 -13.79 -16.83
C VAL A 62 -6.28 -13.39 -17.91
N PRO A 63 -7.60 -13.50 -17.66
CA PRO A 63 -8.60 -13.10 -18.63
C PRO A 63 -8.55 -11.59 -18.89
N LYS A 64 -9.18 -11.15 -19.98
CA LYS A 64 -9.49 -9.72 -20.16
C LYS A 64 -10.45 -9.28 -19.05
N GLY A 65 -10.18 -8.12 -18.45
CA GLY A 65 -10.97 -7.53 -17.38
C GLY A 65 -10.25 -7.56 -16.02
N ALA A 66 -11.01 -7.77 -14.95
CA ALA A 66 -10.47 -7.83 -13.59
C ALA A 66 -9.52 -9.02 -13.42
N THR A 67 -8.30 -8.74 -12.93
CA THR A 67 -7.22 -9.74 -12.91
C THR A 67 -7.21 -10.63 -11.67
N GLY A 68 -7.85 -10.19 -10.58
CA GLY A 68 -7.72 -10.84 -9.27
C GLY A 68 -6.32 -10.70 -8.63
N MET A 69 -5.54 -9.68 -9.04
CA MET A 69 -4.21 -9.40 -8.48
C MET A 69 -4.25 -9.35 -6.94
N GLY A 70 -3.30 -10.04 -6.30
CA GLY A 70 -3.18 -10.10 -4.85
C GLY A 70 -3.90 -11.29 -4.20
N VAL A 71 -4.93 -11.88 -4.82
CA VAL A 71 -5.69 -12.98 -4.20
C VAL A 71 -4.79 -14.19 -3.91
N HIS A 72 -4.05 -14.69 -4.91
CA HIS A 72 -3.16 -15.83 -4.69
C HIS A 72 -2.04 -15.53 -3.69
N LEU A 73 -1.48 -14.31 -3.74
CA LEU A 73 -0.43 -13.86 -2.83
C LEU A 73 -0.91 -13.89 -1.37
N LEU A 74 -2.06 -13.27 -1.09
CA LEU A 74 -2.61 -13.19 0.26
C LEU A 74 -3.08 -14.56 0.76
N THR A 75 -3.69 -15.39 -0.10
CA THR A 75 -4.07 -16.76 0.26
C THR A 75 -2.84 -17.59 0.64
N ARG A 76 -1.77 -17.53 -0.15
CA ARG A 76 -0.51 -18.23 0.17
C ARG A 76 0.11 -17.71 1.46
N LEU A 77 0.13 -16.39 1.64
CA LEU A 77 0.63 -15.76 2.86
C LEU A 77 -0.09 -16.32 4.10
N LEU A 78 -1.43 -16.34 4.07
CA LEU A 78 -2.26 -16.85 5.16
C LEU A 78 -2.03 -18.34 5.42
N GLN A 79 -1.91 -19.16 4.36
CA GLN A 79 -1.65 -20.59 4.49
C GLN A 79 -0.30 -20.91 5.11
N SER A 80 0.72 -20.09 4.87
CA SER A 80 2.07 -20.26 5.41
C SER A 80 2.39 -19.29 6.55
N TRP A 81 1.39 -18.58 7.09
CA TRP A 81 1.64 -17.49 8.03
C TRP A 81 2.13 -18.06 9.35
N THR A 82 3.30 -17.60 9.77
CA THR A 82 3.77 -17.81 11.14
C THR A 82 3.47 -16.52 11.90
N PRO A 83 2.64 -16.56 12.97
CA PRO A 83 2.33 -15.38 13.75
C PRO A 83 3.60 -14.68 14.26
N LEU A 84 3.60 -13.35 14.19
CA LEU A 84 4.60 -12.53 14.85
C LEU A 84 4.40 -12.69 16.36
N THR A 85 5.13 -13.62 16.96
CA THR A 85 5.18 -13.74 18.43
C THR A 85 6.00 -12.58 18.99
N GLU A 86 5.67 -12.13 20.20
CA GLU A 86 6.43 -11.11 20.94
C GLU A 86 7.88 -11.59 21.20
N LYS A 87 8.76 -11.49 20.21
CA LYS A 87 10.20 -11.68 20.36
C LYS A 87 10.96 -10.66 19.52
N SER A 88 10.93 -9.41 19.97
CA SER A 88 12.12 -8.59 20.22
C SER A 88 11.67 -7.22 20.70
N LYS A 89 11.65 -7.03 22.02
CA LYS A 89 12.18 -5.77 22.56
C LYS A 89 13.69 -5.90 22.59
#